data_AF-A0A918JXC1-F1
#
_entry.id   AF-A0A918JXC1-F1
#
_cell.length_a   1.000
_cell.length_b   1.000
_cell.length_c   1.000
_cell.angle_alpha   90.00
_cell.angle_beta   90.00
_cell.angle_gamma   90.00
#
_symmetry.space_group_name_H-M   'P 1'
#
loop_
_entity.id
_entity.type
_entity.pdbx_description
1 polymer ?
#
loop_
_entity_poly.entity_id
_entity_poly.type
_entity_poly.pdbx_seq_one_letter_code
_entity_poly.pdbx_strand_id
1 'polypeptide(L)'
;MSKNVKIFLLKGISIDFETDVKEYNRLHSVIGYFTNLKELHSQFEKNSIQSYSTICSHMNEKGFYKTKNPVIKFKRAVHKFNEITITQVETNRLYQKGDYIDLSEILKKEASVINTNKAFLNF
;
A
#
# COMPACT_ATOMS: atom_id res chain seq x y z
N MET A 1 21.54 17.62 -5.46
CA MET A 1 20.24 17.63 -4.76
C MET A 1 19.56 16.29 -4.97
N SER A 2 19.31 15.52 -3.90
CA SER A 2 18.52 14.29 -3.99
C SER A 2 17.07 14.63 -4.38
N LYS A 3 16.57 14.02 -5.45
CA LYS A 3 15.20 14.24 -5.93
C LYS A 3 14.26 13.53 -4.94
N ASN A 4 13.40 14.27 -4.25
CA ASN A 4 12.40 13.67 -3.36
C ASN A 4 11.42 12.81 -4.17
N VAL A 5 11.54 11.49 -4.06
CA VAL A 5 10.62 10.56 -4.71
C VAL A 5 9.35 10.45 -3.86
N LYS A 6 8.21 10.77 -4.47
CA LYS A 6 6.88 10.66 -3.85
C LYS A 6 6.22 9.36 -4.30
N ILE A 7 5.65 8.62 -3.36
CA ILE A 7 4.79 7.47 -3.61
C ILE A 7 3.39 7.79 -3.08
N PHE A 8 2.37 7.38 -3.81
CA PHE A 8 0.97 7.45 -3.43
C PHE A 8 0.49 6.05 -3.09
N LEU A 9 0.04 5.88 -1.85
CA LEU A 9 -0.55 4.65 -1.34
C LEU A 9 -2.07 4.74 -1.47
N LEU A 10 -2.68 3.89 -2.28
CA LEU A 10 -4.12 3.69 -2.33
C LEU A 10 -4.48 2.55 -1.37
N LYS A 11 -5.39 2.81 -0.43
CA LYS A 11 -6.06 1.79 0.39
C LYS A 11 -7.57 1.86 0.14
N GLY A 12 -8.15 0.80 -0.40
CA GLY A 12 -9.61 0.65 -0.58
C GLY A 12 -10.18 -0.39 0.36
N ILE A 13 -11.38 -0.14 0.88
CA ILE A 13 -12.12 -1.07 1.75
C ILE A 13 -13.54 -1.23 1.21
N SER A 14 -13.95 -2.48 1.02
CA SER A 14 -15.32 -2.91 0.71
C SER A 14 -15.81 -3.87 1.81
N ILE A 15 -17.07 -3.73 2.19
CA ILE A 15 -17.78 -4.61 3.11
C ILE A 15 -18.95 -5.17 2.31
N ASP A 16 -18.89 -6.46 2.01
CA ASP A 16 -20.02 -7.17 1.43
C ASP A 16 -20.93 -7.63 2.57
N PHE A 17 -22.10 -7.00 2.65
CA PHE A 17 -23.18 -7.49 3.51
C PHE A 17 -23.95 -8.54 2.71
N GLU A 18 -23.62 -9.82 2.88
CA GLU A 18 -24.50 -10.87 2.39
C GLU A 18 -25.78 -10.87 3.23
N THR A 19 -26.92 -11.02 2.55
CA THR A 19 -28.27 -11.06 3.15
C THR A 19 -28.53 -12.31 4.00
N ASP A 20 -27.57 -13.24 4.10
CA ASP A 20 -27.73 -14.48 4.85
C ASP A 20 -26.99 -14.46 6.20
N VAL A 21 -27.76 -14.68 7.25
CA VAL A 21 -27.48 -14.39 8.67
C VAL A 21 -26.44 -15.32 9.30
N LYS A 22 -25.52 -15.93 8.54
CA LYS A 22 -24.61 -16.97 9.08
C LYS A 22 -23.15 -16.93 8.67
N GLU A 23 -22.71 -16.07 7.77
CA GLU A 23 -21.27 -15.96 7.47
C GLU A 23 -20.77 -14.52 7.55
N TYR A 24 -19.67 -14.36 8.27
CA TYR A 24 -19.01 -13.11 8.65
C TYR A 24 -18.94 -12.08 7.51
N ASN A 25 -19.24 -10.81 7.80
CA ASN A 25 -18.95 -9.65 6.94
C ASN A 25 -17.53 -9.79 6.37
N ARG A 26 -17.39 -10.10 5.07
CA ARG A 26 -16.08 -10.22 4.44
C ARG A 26 -15.56 -8.83 4.12
N LEU A 27 -14.47 -8.45 4.81
CA LEU A 27 -13.75 -7.22 4.56
C LEU A 27 -12.83 -7.42 3.35
N HIS A 28 -13.19 -6.85 2.21
CA HIS A 28 -12.33 -6.81 1.03
C HIS A 28 -11.46 -5.56 1.09
N SER A 29 -10.13 -5.72 1.12
CA SER A 29 -9.20 -4.60 1.10
C SER A 29 -8.24 -4.67 -0.09
N VAL A 30 -7.98 -3.52 -0.71
CA VAL A 30 -7.01 -3.36 -1.80
C VAL A 30 -5.95 -2.36 -1.37
N ILE A 31 -4.69 -2.71 -1.58
CA ILE A 31 -3.54 -1.82 -1.40
C ILE A 31 -2.82 -1.69 -2.74
N GLY A 32 -2.67 -0.46 -3.23
CA GLY A 32 -1.97 -0.13 -4.47
C GLY A 32 -0.90 0.94 -4.28
N TYR A 33 0.17 0.85 -5.04
CA TYR A 33 1.32 1.76 -4.97
C TYR A 33 1.51 2.46 -6.30
N PHE A 34 1.59 3.79 -6.28
CA PHE A 34 1.69 4.60 -7.49
C PHE A 34 2.77 5.67 -7.31
N THR A 35 3.57 5.92 -8.33
CA THR A 35 4.56 7.02 -8.33
C THR A 35 3.97 8.33 -8.88
N ASN A 36 2.79 8.25 -9.49
CA ASN A 36 2.13 9.37 -10.15
C ASN A 36 0.65 9.46 -9.75
N LEU A 37 0.27 10.58 -9.12
CA LEU A 37 -1.12 10.81 -8.70
C LEU A 37 -2.09 10.96 -9.87
N LYS A 38 -1.63 11.51 -11.01
CA LYS A 38 -2.47 11.68 -12.20
C LYS A 38 -2.80 10.34 -12.84
N GLU A 39 -1.84 9.42 -12.86
CA GLU A 39 -2.07 8.04 -13.30
C GLU A 39 -3.08 7.34 -12.40
N LEU A 40 -2.89 7.40 -11.07
CA LEU A 40 -3.86 6.87 -10.11
C LEU A 40 -5.26 7.49 -10.31
N HIS A 41 -5.34 8.81 -10.47
CA HIS A 41 -6.60 9.52 -10.71
C HIS A 41 -7.32 9.01 -11.97
N SER A 42 -6.59 8.74 -13.05
CA SER A 42 -7.15 8.23 -14.29
C SER A 42 -7.74 6.83 -14.21
N GLN A 43 -7.42 6.06 -13.15
CA GLN A 43 -8.02 4.74 -12.93
C GLN A 43 -9.41 4.82 -12.32
N PHE A 44 -9.82 5.98 -11.80
CA PHE A 44 -11.17 6.14 -11.25
C PHE A 44 -12.19 6.38 -12.35
N GLU A 45 -13.37 5.80 -12.17
CA GLU A 45 -14.51 6.10 -13.04
C GLU A 45 -14.91 7.57 -12.91
N LYS A 46 -15.41 8.14 -13.99
CA LYS A 46 -15.81 9.54 -14.04
C LYS A 46 -16.83 9.83 -12.93
N ASN A 47 -16.64 10.95 -12.23
CA ASN A 47 -17.48 11.40 -11.11
C ASN A 47 -17.50 10.49 -9.86
N SER A 48 -16.70 9.42 -9.81
CA SER A 48 -16.60 8.57 -8.62
C SER A 48 -15.74 9.19 -7.51
N ILE A 49 -14.88 10.15 -7.87
CA ILE A 49 -14.03 10.92 -6.98
C ILE A 49 -14.00 12.38 -7.42
N GLN A 50 -13.44 13.25 -6.57
CA GLN A 50 -13.25 14.67 -6.90
C GLN A 50 -12.27 14.89 -8.06
N SER A 51 -12.25 16.12 -8.58
CA SER A 51 -11.31 16.50 -9.63
C SER A 51 -9.86 16.36 -9.16
N TYR A 52 -8.96 16.13 -10.13
CA TYR A 52 -7.53 15.99 -9.85
C TYR A 52 -6.95 17.19 -9.10
N SER A 53 -7.34 18.41 -9.48
CA SER A 53 -6.87 19.64 -8.82
C SER A 53 -7.30 19.69 -7.35
N THR A 54 -8.55 19.36 -7.05
CA THR A 54 -9.05 19.29 -5.67
C THR A 54 -8.28 18.26 -4.85
N ILE A 55 -8.00 17.09 -5.41
CA ILE A 55 -7.22 16.05 -4.72
C ILE A 55 -5.79 16.52 -4.49
N CYS A 56 -5.16 17.21 -5.45
CA CYS A 56 -3.83 17.79 -5.27
C CYS A 56 -3.77 18.80 -4.11
N SER A 57 -4.78 19.67 -3.99
CA SER A 57 -4.88 20.60 -2.87
C SER A 57 -4.96 19.85 -1.54
N HIS A 58 -5.82 18.83 -1.43
CA HIS A 58 -5.91 17.99 -0.23
C HIS A 58 -4.58 17.30 0.11
N MET A 59 -3.87 16.79 -0.89
CA MET A 59 -2.57 16.16 -0.69
C MET A 59 -1.52 17.15 -0.18
N ASN A 60 -1.50 18.37 -0.71
CA ASN A 60 -0.55 19.38 -0.28
C ASN A 60 -0.83 19.89 1.13
N GLU A 61 -2.10 20.01 1.50
CA GLU A 61 -2.51 20.52 2.82
C GLU A 61 -2.41 19.45 3.92
N LYS A 62 -2.86 18.23 3.64
CA LYS A 62 -3.07 17.18 4.66
C LYS A 62 -2.20 15.96 4.47
N GLY A 63 -1.56 15.79 3.32
CA GLY A 63 -0.80 14.58 2.96
C GLY A 63 -1.66 13.37 2.59
N PHE A 64 -3.00 13.50 2.60
CA PHE A 64 -3.91 12.43 2.21
C PHE A 64 -5.24 12.96 1.63
N TYR A 65 -5.92 12.09 0.89
CA TYR A 65 -7.27 12.26 0.38
C TYR A 65 -8.11 11.06 0.76
N LYS A 66 -9.36 11.29 1.16
CA LYS A 66 -10.28 10.24 1.60
C LYS A 66 -11.65 10.47 0.99
N THR A 67 -12.29 9.42 0.48
CA THR A 67 -13.63 9.51 -0.10
C THR A 67 -14.42 8.21 0.05
N LYS A 68 -15.74 8.34 -0.03
CA LYS A 68 -16.71 7.25 0.12
C LYS A 68 -17.28 6.83 -1.23
N ASN A 69 -17.65 5.56 -1.34
CA ASN A 69 -18.26 4.95 -2.51
C ASN A 69 -17.50 5.16 -3.85
N PRO A 70 -16.16 5.15 -3.89
CA PRO A 70 -15.44 5.33 -5.15
C PRO A 70 -15.50 4.05 -6.00
N VAL A 71 -15.31 4.24 -7.30
CA VAL A 71 -15.28 3.17 -8.29
C VAL A 71 -13.97 3.27 -9.06
N ILE A 72 -13.16 2.23 -9.01
CA ILE A 72 -11.85 2.17 -9.69
C ILE A 72 -11.83 1.05 -10.71
N LYS A 73 -11.14 1.29 -11.82
CA LYS A 73 -10.86 0.29 -12.84
C LYS A 73 -9.41 -0.17 -12.70
N PHE A 74 -9.22 -1.39 -12.21
CA PHE A 74 -7.90 -1.99 -12.01
C PHE A 74 -7.79 -3.31 -12.78
N LYS A 75 -6.71 -3.52 -13.54
CA LYS A 75 -6.46 -4.77 -14.27
C LYS A 75 -7.67 -5.30 -15.08
N ARG A 76 -8.42 -4.39 -15.72
CA ARG A 76 -9.65 -4.66 -16.50
C ARG A 76 -10.89 -5.05 -15.69
N ALA A 77 -10.82 -5.08 -14.36
CA ALA A 77 -11.97 -5.23 -13.48
C ALA A 77 -12.38 -3.89 -12.87
N VAL A 78 -13.69 -3.72 -12.65
CA VAL A 78 -14.25 -2.55 -11.94
C VAL A 78 -14.49 -2.96 -10.49
N HIS A 79 -13.89 -2.22 -9.56
CA HIS A 79 -14.04 -2.43 -8.13
C HIS A 79 -14.80 -1.26 -7.51
N LYS A 80 -15.79 -1.59 -6.69
CA LYS A 80 -16.53 -0.63 -5.86
C LYS A 80 -16.02 -0.77 -4.43
N PHE A 81 -15.74 0.35 -3.79
CA PHE A 81 -15.35 0.39 -2.39
C PHE A 81 -16.37 1.17 -1.59
N ASN A 82 -16.54 0.88 -0.30
CA ASN A 82 -17.25 1.77 0.60
C ASN A 82 -16.40 3.01 0.89
N GLU A 83 -15.07 2.85 0.94
CA GLU A 83 -14.14 3.92 1.25
C GLU A 83 -12.78 3.67 0.60
N ILE A 84 -12.13 4.75 0.15
CA ILE A 84 -10.70 4.75 -0.15
C ILE A 84 -9.98 5.84 0.62
N THR A 85 -8.70 5.61 0.87
CA THR A 85 -7.73 6.61 1.27
C THR A 85 -6.56 6.58 0.29
N ILE A 86 -6.14 7.75 -0.18
CA ILE A 86 -4.90 7.94 -0.91
C ILE A 86 -3.96 8.73 -0.01
N THR A 87 -2.75 8.24 0.23
CA THR A 87 -1.76 8.90 1.11
C THR A 87 -0.49 9.21 0.33
N GLN A 88 -0.01 10.45 0.42
CA GLN A 88 1.29 10.83 -0.13
C GLN A 88 2.38 10.49 0.86
N VAL A 89 3.39 9.77 0.39
CA VAL A 89 4.53 9.31 1.17
C VAL A 89 5.81 9.81 0.52
N GLU A 90 6.61 10.51 1.30
CA GLU A 90 7.97 10.90 0.91
C GLU A 90 8.90 9.72 1.23
N THR A 91 9.38 9.03 0.19
CA THR A 91 10.25 7.85 0.35
C THR A 91 11.51 8.19 1.13
N ASN A 92 12.08 9.38 0.90
CA ASN A 92 13.25 9.84 1.66
C ASN A 92 12.97 9.91 3.17
N ARG A 93 11.75 10.20 3.64
CA ARG A 93 11.41 10.19 5.07
C ARG A 93 11.23 8.79 5.65
N LEU A 94 10.77 7.81 4.85
CA LEU A 94 10.69 6.42 5.27
C LEU A 94 12.07 5.77 5.35
N TYR A 95 12.92 6.03 4.35
CA TYR A 95 14.26 5.44 4.25
C TYR A 95 15.34 6.21 5.02
N GLN A 96 15.12 7.47 5.43
CA GLN A 96 16.02 8.17 6.37
C GLN A 96 16.02 7.58 7.79
N LYS A 97 15.15 6.60 8.08
CA LYS A 97 15.20 5.78 9.30
C LYS A 97 15.60 4.32 9.05
N GLY A 98 15.81 3.93 7.80
CA GLY A 98 16.21 2.57 7.45
C GLY A 98 17.68 2.55 7.09
N ASP A 99 18.55 2.42 8.10
CA ASP A 99 19.81 1.74 7.83
C ASP A 99 19.44 0.40 7.17
N TYR A 100 19.95 0.17 5.97
CA TYR A 100 19.78 -1.11 5.30
C TYR A 100 20.44 -2.17 6.17
N ILE A 101 19.65 -2.93 6.93
CA ILE A 101 20.15 -4.12 7.60
C ILE A 101 20.31 -5.17 6.51
N ASP A 102 21.56 -5.42 6.12
CA ASP A 102 21.88 -6.56 5.28
C ASP A 102 21.64 -7.85 6.06
N LEU A 103 20.43 -8.40 5.90
CA LEU A 103 20.04 -9.67 6.50
C LEU A 103 20.91 -10.83 6.00
N SER A 104 21.65 -10.69 4.90
CA SER A 104 22.51 -11.74 4.40
C SER A 104 23.67 -12.05 5.35
N GLU A 105 24.19 -11.05 6.07
CA GLU A 105 25.23 -11.29 7.09
C GLU A 105 24.67 -12.00 8.32
N ILE A 106 23.48 -11.60 8.77
CA ILE A 106 22.78 -12.24 9.89
C ILE A 106 22.46 -13.69 9.54
N LEU A 107 21.92 -13.94 8.33
CA LEU A 107 21.63 -15.27 7.84
C LEU A 107 22.88 -16.13 7.65
N LYS A 108 24.00 -15.56 7.19
CA LYS A 108 25.30 -16.27 7.11
C LYS A 108 25.81 -16.67 8.50
N LYS A 109 25.66 -15.80 9.50
CA LYS A 109 26.09 -16.06 10.88
C LYS A 109 25.23 -17.14 11.54
N GLU A 110 23.91 -17.09 11.36
CA GLU A 110 23.00 -18.14 11.86
C GLU A 110 23.23 -19.47 11.13
N ALA A 111 23.45 -19.45 9.81
CA ALA A 111 23.75 -20.66 9.05
C ALA A 111 25.11 -21.29 9.44
N SER A 112 26.11 -20.49 9.84
CA SER A 112 27.38 -21.05 10.33
C SER A 112 27.21 -21.73 11.69
N VAL A 113 26.39 -21.18 12.59
CA VAL A 113 26.06 -21.80 13.88
C VAL A 113 25.34 -23.14 13.68
N ILE A 114 24.40 -23.22 12.73
CA ILE A 114 23.70 -24.47 12.39
C ILE A 114 24.65 -25.54 11.84
N ASN A 115 25.60 -25.16 10.99
CA ASN A 115 26.62 -26.08 10.47
C ASN A 115 27.63 -26.52 11.55
N THR A 116 27.91 -25.65 12.51
CA THR A 116 28.77 -25.99 13.65
C THR A 116 28.10 -27.03 14.56
N ASN A 117 26.80 -26.89 14.83
CA ASN A 117 26.04 -27.85 15.64
C ASN A 117 25.81 -29.20 14.96
N LYS A 118 25.80 -29.27 13.62
CA LYS A 118 25.79 -30.55 12.89
C LYS A 118 27.13 -31.30 13.00
N ALA A 119 28.25 -30.60 13.12
CA ALA A 119 29.56 -31.23 13.32
C ALA A 119 29.73 -31.82 14.72
N PHE A 120 29.04 -31.27 15.74
CA PHE A 120 29.05 -31.79 17.12
C PHE A 120 28.10 -32.97 17.37
N LEU A 121 27.21 -33.30 16.43
CA LEU A 121 26.25 -34.42 16.55
C LEU A 121 26.70 -35.71 15.83
N ASN A 122 27.91 -35.71 15.25
CA ASN A 122 28.52 -36.88 14.59
C ASN A 122 29.74 -37.43 15.35
N PHE A 123 29.81 -37.23 16.67
CA PHE A 123 30.74 -37.92 17.58
C PHE A 123 29.97 -38.70 18.64
#